data_AF-A0A518FJM2-F1
#
_entry.id   AF-A0A518FJM2-F1
#
_cell.length_a   1.000
_cell.length_b   1.000
_cell.length_c   1.000
_cell.angle_alpha   90.00
_cell.angle_beta   90.00
_cell.angle_gamma   90.00
#
_symmetry.space_group_name_H-M   'P 1'
#
loop_
_entity.id
_entity.type
_entity.pdbx_description
1 polymer ?
#
loop_
_entity_poly.entity_id
_entity_poly.type
_entity_poly.pdbx_seq_one_letter_code
_entity_poly.pdbx_strand_id
1 'polypeptide(L)'
;MTIFSILHRQPFTKGRQLKEATIEGVLKAAEEKSLQEYLIERYPMDIHSTWWKAQLGLCSELARDGLLVAEFEEYIDGSPIDLKSYSITMAGRDRLKEIRQNNPLQKTLRWINRTVLALIGATLLWFLNYGLGKVFGD
;
A
#
# COMPACT_ATOMS: atom_id res chain seq x y z
N MET A 1 28.06 -5.11 -33.06
CA MET A 1 27.83 -4.76 -31.64
C MET A 1 26.33 -4.76 -31.40
N THR A 2 25.80 -5.85 -30.88
CA THR A 2 24.37 -6.00 -30.57
C THR A 2 24.30 -6.75 -29.24
N ILE A 3 24.18 -5.99 -28.17
CA ILE A 3 23.97 -6.54 -26.82
C ILE A 3 22.48 -6.90 -26.75
N PHE A 4 22.19 -8.16 -27.06
CA PHE A 4 20.94 -8.81 -26.65
C PHE A 4 21.00 -8.91 -25.13
N SER A 5 20.44 -7.93 -24.44
CA SER A 5 20.27 -7.98 -22.99
C SER A 5 19.31 -9.12 -22.65
N ILE A 6 19.94 -10.20 -22.21
CA ILE A 6 19.47 -11.33 -21.43
C ILE A 6 18.12 -11.01 -20.75
N LEU A 7 17.03 -11.45 -21.39
CA LEU A 7 15.76 -11.70 -20.71
C LEU A 7 16.02 -12.80 -19.68
N HIS A 8 16.22 -12.41 -18.42
CA HIS A 8 16.13 -13.33 -17.30
C HIS A 8 14.70 -13.86 -17.23
N ARG A 9 14.43 -14.97 -17.92
CA ARG A 9 13.29 -15.85 -17.65
C ARG A 9 13.46 -16.43 -16.24
N GLN A 10 12.98 -15.70 -15.25
CA GLN A 10 12.76 -16.24 -13.92
C GLN A 10 11.75 -17.39 -14.04
N PRO A 11 12.07 -18.61 -13.57
CA PRO A 11 11.13 -19.72 -13.62
C PRO A 11 9.91 -19.41 -12.74
N PHE A 12 8.73 -19.57 -13.32
CA PHE A 12 7.44 -19.45 -12.64
C PHE A 12 7.39 -20.38 -11.43
N THR A 13 7.45 -19.81 -10.23
CA THR A 13 7.12 -20.53 -9.00
C THR A 13 5.60 -20.71 -8.96
N LYS A 14 5.14 -21.91 -9.35
CA LYS A 14 3.76 -22.39 -9.12
C LYS A 14 3.40 -22.17 -7.64
N GLY A 15 2.64 -21.13 -7.35
CA GLY A 15 2.21 -20.80 -5.98
C GLY A 15 2.02 -19.32 -5.67
N ARG A 16 2.54 -18.38 -6.47
CA ARG A 16 2.19 -16.95 -6.30
C ARG A 16 0.76 -16.72 -6.76
N GLN A 17 -0.18 -16.60 -5.83
CA GLN A 17 -1.47 -15.98 -6.10
C GLN A 17 -1.20 -14.58 -6.66
N LEU A 18 -1.55 -14.37 -7.92
CA LEU A 18 -1.44 -13.08 -8.61
C LEU A 18 -2.36 -12.10 -7.89
N LYS A 19 -1.80 -11.15 -7.15
CA LYS A 19 -2.56 -10.12 -6.45
C LYS A 19 -2.64 -8.90 -7.35
N GLU A 20 -3.84 -8.62 -7.87
CA GLU A 20 -4.15 -7.36 -8.53
C GLU A 20 -3.62 -6.19 -7.70
N ALA A 21 -2.95 -5.22 -8.34
CA ALA A 21 -2.59 -4.02 -7.62
C ALA A 21 -3.83 -3.28 -7.14
N THR A 22 -3.67 -2.74 -5.95
CA THR A 22 -4.69 -1.97 -5.28
C THR A 22 -4.34 -0.50 -5.41
N ILE A 23 -5.36 0.37 -5.41
CA ILE A 23 -5.19 1.82 -5.41
C ILE A 23 -4.22 2.26 -4.32
N GLU A 24 -4.38 1.71 -3.10
CA GLU A 24 -3.48 1.99 -1.97
C GLU A 24 -2.02 1.66 -2.30
N GLY A 25 -1.78 0.51 -2.91
CA GLY A 25 -0.43 0.06 -3.20
C GLY A 25 0.22 0.80 -4.36
N VAL A 26 -0.55 1.18 -5.39
CA VAL A 26 -0.06 2.03 -6.49
C VAL A 26 0.28 3.43 -5.97
N LEU A 27 -0.61 4.06 -5.20
CA LEU A 27 -0.35 5.37 -4.60
C LEU A 27 0.82 5.32 -3.61
N LYS A 28 0.92 4.27 -2.79
CA LYS A 28 2.05 4.08 -1.88
C LYS A 28 3.37 3.92 -2.63
N ALA A 29 3.42 3.10 -3.68
CA ALA A 29 4.62 2.91 -4.47
C ALA A 29 5.00 4.19 -5.26
N ALA A 30 4.01 4.97 -5.69
CA ALA A 30 4.24 6.29 -6.28
C ALA A 30 4.80 7.31 -5.27
N GLU A 31 4.34 7.27 -4.01
CA GLU A 31 4.89 8.06 -2.90
C GLU A 31 6.35 7.68 -2.60
N GLU A 32 6.67 6.38 -2.64
CA GLU A 32 7.99 5.82 -2.35
C GLU A 32 8.97 5.87 -3.54
N LYS A 33 8.56 6.41 -4.69
CA LYS A 33 9.34 6.43 -5.95
C LYS A 33 9.77 5.04 -6.43
N SER A 34 8.97 4.02 -6.10
CA SER A 34 9.22 2.61 -6.41
C SER A 34 8.07 1.99 -7.21
N LEU A 35 7.24 2.81 -7.89
CA LEU A 35 6.07 2.32 -8.63
C LEU A 35 6.45 1.33 -9.72
N GLN A 36 7.52 1.61 -10.47
CA GLN A 36 7.97 0.71 -11.53
C GLN A 36 8.42 -0.64 -10.94
N GLU A 37 9.18 -0.62 -9.85
CA GLU A 37 9.61 -1.84 -9.13
C GLU A 37 8.41 -2.61 -8.57
N TYR A 38 7.44 -1.92 -7.99
CA TYR A 38 6.20 -2.49 -7.46
C TYR A 38 5.36 -3.19 -8.53
N LEU A 39 5.29 -2.60 -9.73
CA LEU A 39 4.58 -3.17 -10.87
C LEU A 39 5.32 -4.41 -11.42
N ILE A 40 6.65 -4.35 -11.51
CA ILE A 40 7.51 -5.43 -12.03
C ILE A 40 7.62 -6.60 -11.03
N GLU A 41 7.73 -6.35 -9.73
CA GLU A 41 7.91 -7.40 -8.72
C GLU A 41 6.69 -8.34 -8.67
N ARG A 42 5.52 -7.83 -9.04
CA ARG A 42 4.27 -8.58 -9.04
C ARG A 42 3.99 -9.32 -10.33
N TYR A 43 4.60 -8.93 -11.45
CA TYR A 43 4.33 -9.53 -12.76
C TYR A 43 5.58 -9.51 -13.67
N PRO A 44 5.91 -10.60 -14.38
CA PRO A 44 6.89 -10.52 -15.44
C PRO A 44 6.40 -9.50 -16.48
N MET A 45 7.29 -8.60 -16.89
CA MET A 45 7.03 -7.57 -17.90
C MET A 45 6.82 -8.23 -19.27
N ASP A 46 5.62 -8.78 -19.47
CA ASP A 46 5.14 -9.28 -20.74
C ASP A 46 4.08 -8.30 -21.23
N ILE A 47 4.45 -7.56 -22.27
CA ILE A 47 3.68 -6.47 -22.87
C ILE A 47 2.34 -6.98 -23.42
N HIS A 48 2.23 -8.28 -23.70
CA HIS A 48 0.99 -8.92 -24.12
C HIS A 48 0.17 -9.49 -22.97
N SER A 49 0.65 -9.44 -21.73
CA SER A 49 -0.10 -9.95 -20.59
C SER A 49 -1.30 -9.04 -20.29
N THR A 50 -2.48 -9.65 -20.19
CA THR A 50 -3.72 -8.99 -19.78
C THR A 50 -3.58 -8.31 -18.41
N TRP A 51 -2.76 -8.88 -17.54
CA TRP A 51 -2.46 -8.35 -16.21
C TRP A 51 -1.65 -7.05 -16.26
N TRP A 52 -0.58 -6.99 -17.05
CA TRP A 52 0.20 -5.76 -17.21
C TRP A 52 -0.64 -4.61 -17.77
N LYS A 53 -1.50 -4.91 -18.75
CA LYS A 53 -2.46 -3.94 -19.27
C LYS A 53 -3.46 -3.46 -18.22
N ALA A 54 -3.97 -4.35 -17.37
CA ALA A 54 -4.87 -3.96 -16.27
C ALA A 54 -4.18 -3.06 -15.24
N GLN A 55 -2.89 -3.32 -14.96
CA GLN A 55 -2.07 -2.50 -14.06
C GLN A 55 -1.84 -1.08 -14.60
N LEU A 56 -1.46 -0.98 -15.88
CA LEU A 56 -1.31 0.31 -16.55
C LEU A 56 -2.66 1.02 -16.70
N GLY A 57 -3.74 0.28 -16.94
CA GLY A 57 -5.11 0.79 -16.92
C GLY A 57 -5.46 1.45 -15.58
N LEU A 58 -5.17 0.80 -14.46
CA LEU A 58 -5.37 1.38 -13.14
C LEU A 58 -4.53 2.64 -12.92
N CYS A 59 -3.27 2.66 -13.37
CA CYS A 59 -2.42 3.84 -13.28
C CYS A 59 -2.96 4.99 -14.15
N SER A 60 -3.48 4.67 -15.34
CA SER A 60 -4.10 5.63 -16.26
C SER A 60 -5.39 6.21 -15.69
N GLU A 61 -6.23 5.38 -15.05
CA GLU A 61 -7.42 5.84 -14.33
C GLU A 61 -7.06 6.79 -13.18
N LEU A 62 -6.07 6.43 -12.36
CA LEU A 62 -5.59 7.30 -11.28
C LEU A 62 -4.98 8.61 -11.81
N ALA A 63 -4.36 8.57 -12.99
CA ALA A 63 -3.85 9.77 -13.65
C ALA A 63 -5.00 10.66 -14.16
N ARG A 64 -6.03 10.05 -14.77
CA ARG A 64 -7.24 10.74 -15.23
C ARG A 64 -8.01 11.37 -14.07
N ASP A 65 -8.05 10.70 -12.92
CA ASP A 65 -8.68 11.18 -11.70
C ASP A 65 -7.83 12.25 -10.96
N GLY A 66 -6.65 12.59 -11.48
CA GLY A 66 -5.76 13.59 -10.92
C GLY A 66 -5.07 13.15 -9.62
N LEU A 67 -5.07 11.86 -9.30
CA LEU A 67 -4.40 11.27 -8.13
C LEU A 67 -2.93 10.94 -8.42
N LEU A 68 -2.60 10.76 -9.70
CA LEU A 68 -1.26 10.48 -10.19
C LEU A 68 -0.94 11.44 -11.33
N VAL A 69 0.32 11.85 -11.46
CA VAL A 69 0.86 12.36 -12.73
C VAL A 69 1.70 11.22 -13.29
N ALA A 70 1.28 10.65 -14.42
CA ALA A 70 2.03 9.59 -15.08
C ALA A 70 2.15 9.87 -16.58
N GLU A 71 3.33 9.61 -17.10
CA GLU A 71 3.58 9.55 -18.54
C GLU A 71 3.73 8.09 -18.95
N PHE A 72 2.90 7.69 -19.90
CA PHE A 72 2.91 6.33 -20.45
C PHE A 72 3.62 6.32 -21.80
N GLU A 73 4.36 5.26 -22.07
CA GLU A 73 4.70 4.90 -23.44
C GLU A 73 3.48 4.22 -24.06
N GLU A 74 3.02 4.67 -25.21
CA GLU A 74 1.77 4.21 -25.82
C GLU A 74 2.01 3.48 -27.15
N TYR A 75 1.14 2.53 -27.46
CA TYR A 75 1.03 1.91 -28.77
C TYR A 75 0.46 2.91 -29.78
N ILE A 76 0.56 2.59 -31.08
CA ILE A 76 -0.04 3.38 -32.17
C ILE A 76 -1.57 3.50 -31.99
N ASP A 77 -2.19 2.55 -31.28
CA ASP A 77 -3.62 2.54 -30.94
C ASP A 77 -3.99 3.34 -29.68
N GLY A 78 -3.02 3.97 -29.00
CA GLY A 78 -3.20 4.75 -27.78
C GLY A 78 -3.23 3.93 -26.49
N SER A 79 -2.99 2.61 -26.54
CA SER A 79 -2.94 1.77 -25.33
C SER A 79 -1.59 1.92 -24.60
N PRO A 80 -1.55 2.06 -23.26
CA PRO A 80 -0.30 2.17 -22.52
C PRO A 80 0.49 0.85 -22.53
N ILE A 81 1.77 0.94 -22.86
CA ILE A 81 2.79 -0.11 -22.98
C ILE A 81 3.63 -0.19 -21.71
N ASP A 82 4.12 0.97 -21.24
CA ASP A 82 5.02 1.08 -20.11
C ASP A 82 4.88 2.46 -19.44
N LEU A 83 5.46 2.59 -18.25
CA LEU A 83 5.44 3.80 -17.44
C LEU A 83 6.79 4.50 -17.53
N LYS A 84 6.85 5.68 -18.17
CA LYS A 84 8.10 6.46 -18.35
C LYS A 84 8.42 7.32 -17.14
N SER A 85 7.42 8.03 -16.64
CA SER A 85 7.57 8.90 -15.49
C SER A 85 6.31 8.86 -14.64
N TYR A 86 6.48 9.02 -13.34
CA TYR A 86 5.37 9.04 -12.41
C TYR A 86 5.67 9.90 -11.19
N SER A 87 4.65 10.58 -10.70
CA SER A 87 4.67 11.26 -9.42
C SER A 87 3.28 11.27 -8.80
N ILE A 88 3.22 11.13 -7.48
CA ILE A 88 1.96 11.26 -6.76
C ILE A 88 1.55 12.73 -6.66
N THR A 89 0.28 13.04 -6.91
CA THR A 89 -0.25 14.41 -6.71
C THR A 89 -0.57 14.66 -5.24
N MET A 90 -0.86 15.92 -4.88
CA MET A 90 -1.38 16.24 -3.55
C MET A 90 -2.69 15.49 -3.27
N ALA A 91 -3.61 15.46 -4.24
CA ALA A 91 -4.87 14.72 -4.13
C ALA A 91 -4.64 13.21 -3.93
N GLY A 92 -3.67 12.62 -4.63
CA GLY A 92 -3.26 11.23 -4.43
C GLY A 92 -2.76 10.95 -3.02
N ARG A 93 -1.96 11.86 -2.45
CA ARG A 93 -1.47 11.74 -1.06
C ARG A 93 -2.60 11.84 -0.04
N ASP A 94 -3.54 12.76 -0.24
CA ASP A 94 -4.70 12.91 0.63
C ASP A 94 -5.59 11.66 0.59
N ARG A 95 -5.81 11.11 -0.60
CA ARG A 95 -6.55 9.85 -0.78
C ARG A 95 -5.85 8.66 -0.11
N LEU A 96 -4.53 8.56 -0.24
CA LEU A 96 -3.73 7.53 0.44
C LEU A 96 -3.82 7.66 1.96
N LYS A 97 -3.80 8.89 2.48
CA LYS A 97 -3.97 9.17 3.92
C LYS A 97 -5.36 8.76 4.41
N GLU A 98 -6.40 9.04 3.64
CA GLU A 98 -7.78 8.63 3.95
C GLU A 98 -7.92 7.11 4.01
N ILE A 99 -7.35 6.39 3.03
CA ILE A 99 -7.34 4.92 3.00
C ILE A 99 -6.62 4.36 4.24
N ARG A 100 -5.44 4.90 4.58
CA ARG A 100 -4.68 4.50 5.77
C ARG A 100 -5.46 4.75 7.07
N GLN A 101 -6.19 5.86 7.16
CA GLN A 101 -6.98 6.23 8.35
C GLN A 101 -8.27 5.41 8.49
N ASN A 102 -8.86 4.99 7.38
CA ASN A 102 -10.06 4.16 7.36
C ASN A 102 -9.78 2.68 7.58
N ASN A 103 -8.52 2.28 7.72
CA ASN A 103 -8.13 0.90 7.96
C ASN A 103 -8.69 0.41 9.32
N PRO A 104 -9.65 -0.54 9.34
CA PRO A 104 -10.37 -0.95 10.56
C PRO A 104 -9.42 -1.47 11.64
N LEU A 105 -8.29 -2.06 11.27
CA LEU A 105 -7.24 -2.49 12.19
C LEU A 105 -6.72 -1.36 13.10
N GLN A 106 -6.53 -0.15 12.58
CA GLN A 106 -6.08 0.99 13.39
C GLN A 106 -7.17 1.50 14.34
N LYS A 107 -8.45 1.35 13.96
CA LYS A 107 -9.58 1.68 14.83
C LYS A 107 -9.68 0.67 15.97
N THR A 108 -9.51 -0.63 15.69
CA THR A 108 -9.51 -1.70 16.69
C THR A 108 -8.32 -1.59 17.64
N LEU A 109 -7.11 -1.31 17.13
CA LEU A 109 -5.91 -1.09 17.95
C LEU A 109 -6.06 0.10 18.90
N ARG A 110 -6.66 1.21 18.45
CA ARG A 110 -6.96 2.36 19.30
C ARG A 110 -7.97 2.02 20.39
N TRP A 111 -9.01 1.24 20.06
CA TRP A 111 -9.99 0.75 21.02
C TRP A 111 -9.33 -0.14 22.09
N ILE A 112 -8.55 -1.13 21.67
CA ILE A 112 -7.83 -2.04 22.57
C ILE A 112 -6.89 -1.25 23.49
N ASN A 113 -6.10 -0.33 22.95
CA ASN A 113 -5.17 0.46 23.76
C ASN A 113 -5.90 1.28 24.84
N ARG A 114 -7.05 1.87 24.50
CA ARG A 114 -7.87 2.63 25.46
C ARG A 114 -8.48 1.74 26.54
N THR A 115 -8.96 0.54 26.18
CA THR A 115 -9.51 -0.43 27.13
C THR A 115 -8.44 -0.97 28.07
N VAL A 116 -7.25 -1.28 27.55
CA VAL A 116 -6.12 -1.76 28.36
C VAL A 116 -5.65 -0.68 29.33
N LEU A 117 -5.53 0.58 28.89
CA LEU A 117 -5.16 1.69 29.77
C LEU A 117 -6.19 1.89 30.89
N ALA A 118 -7.49 1.77 30.57
CA ALA A 118 -8.57 1.87 31.55
C ALA A 118 -8.55 0.72 32.57
N LEU A 119 -8.27 -0.51 32.13
CA LEU A 119 -8.12 -1.67 33.01
C LEU A 119 -6.91 -1.55 33.93
N ILE A 120 -5.78 -1.08 33.42
CA ILE A 120 -4.58 -0.83 34.23
C ILE A 120 -4.87 0.27 35.24
N GLY A 121 -5.49 1.38 34.82
CA GLY A 121 -5.88 2.47 35.72
C GLY A 121 -6.84 2.01 36.83
N ALA A 122 -7.85 1.22 36.50
CA ALA A 122 -8.78 0.66 37.48
C ALA A 122 -8.11 -0.31 38.45
N THR A 123 -7.20 -1.15 37.97
CA THR A 123 -6.45 -2.10 38.81
C THR A 123 -5.47 -1.36 39.74
N LEU A 124 -4.81 -0.31 39.25
CA LEU A 124 -3.92 0.52 40.05
C LEU A 124 -4.67 1.28 41.15
N LEU A 125 -5.83 1.85 40.81
CA LEU A 125 -6.72 2.49 41.78
C LEU A 125 -7.23 1.50 42.83
N TRP A 126 -7.60 0.28 42.41
CA TRP A 126 -8.02 -0.77 43.33
C TRP A 126 -6.87 -1.16 44.28
N PHE A 127 -5.66 -1.34 43.76
CA PHE A 127 -4.48 -1.67 44.56
C PHE A 127 -4.07 -0.54 45.52
N LEU A 128 -4.13 0.72 45.08
CA LEU A 128 -3.90 1.87 45.95
C LEU A 128 -4.93 1.94 47.07
N ASN A 129 -6.23 1.79 46.76
CA ASN A 129 -7.29 1.91 47.75
C ASN A 129 -7.28 0.74 48.77
N TYR A 130 -7.05 -0.49 48.31
CA TYR A 130 -6.99 -1.67 49.20
C TYR A 130 -5.66 -1.82 49.94
N GLY A 131 -4.56 -1.39 49.31
CA GLY A 131 -3.21 -1.44 49.89
C GLY A 131 -2.99 -0.35 50.96
N LEU A 132 -3.46 0.88 50.72
CA LEU A 132 -3.40 1.95 51.73
C LEU A 132 -4.31 1.69 52.92
N GLY A 133 -5.49 1.09 52.71
CA GLY A 133 -6.40 0.72 53.79
C GLY A 133 -5.85 -0.36 54.74
N LYS A 134 -4.90 -1.19 54.30
CA LYS A 134 -4.25 -2.20 55.14
C LYS A 134 -2.95 -1.75 55.81
N VAL A 135 -2.30 -0.69 55.33
CA VAL A 135 -1.00 -0.22 55.88
C VAL A 135 -1.18 0.89 56.93
N PHE A 136 -2.30 1.62 56.91
CA PHE A 136 -2.58 2.71 57.86
C PHE A 136 -3.76 2.42 58.80
N GLY A 137 -4.24 1.17 58.84
CA GLY A 137 -5.47 0.75 59.51
C GLY A 137 -5.29 -0.29 60.60
N ASP A 138 -4.17 -0.26 61.33
CA ASP A 138 -3.98 -0.86 62.66
C ASP A 138 -3.25 0.14 63.57
#